data_AF-A0A5N9G021-F1
#
_entry.id   AF-A0A5N9G021-F1
#
_cell.length_a   1.000
_cell.length_b   1.000
_cell.length_c   1.000
_cell.angle_alpha   90.00
_cell.angle_beta   90.00
_cell.angle_gamma   90.00
#
_symmetry.space_group_name_H-M   'P 1'
#
loop_
_entity.id
_entity.type
_entity.pdbx_description
1 polymer ?
#
loop_
_entity_poly.entity_id
_entity_poly.type
_entity_poly.pdbx_seq_one_letter_code
_entity_poly.pdbx_strand_id
1 'polypeptide(L)'
;NVTLIFSVQMYDLVREAYISGLEQFHKNTTDLSKVASVASFFVSRIDTAVDKQLLENGFVAEELSGRAGIANAKIAYGEFQKTFSSERYLKLRAAGAKIQRPLWASTSMKNPKMRDVLYVENLIGPNTVNTMPDVTLNAFIDHGIAETTINEKVNDSYAHMEKLASAGIDLAEITDALLEGGVKAFADSFDDLLQHISHKRSMLSVN
;
A
#
# COMPACT_ATOMS: atom_id res chain seq x y z
N ASN A 1 8.71 2.62 -9.19
CA ASN A 1 7.65 2.64 -8.16
C ASN A 1 6.55 1.73 -8.68
N VAL A 2 6.31 0.60 -8.03
CA VAL A 2 5.16 -0.26 -8.34
C VAL A 2 3.98 0.24 -7.53
N THR A 3 2.79 0.38 -8.13
CA THR A 3 1.61 1.01 -7.49
C THR A 3 0.37 0.14 -7.59
N LEU A 4 -0.73 0.59 -6.97
CA LEU A 4 -2.02 -0.10 -6.91
C LEU A 4 -1.92 -1.51 -6.30
N ILE A 5 -1.14 -1.67 -5.23
CA ILE A 5 -1.04 -2.94 -4.51
C ILE A 5 -2.04 -2.92 -3.35
N PHE A 6 -3.03 -3.81 -3.39
CA PHE A 6 -4.11 -3.89 -2.39
C PHE A 6 -4.10 -5.17 -1.57
N SER A 7 -3.44 -6.23 -2.05
CA SER A 7 -3.43 -7.55 -1.40
C SER A 7 -2.01 -8.03 -1.14
N VAL A 8 -1.86 -8.89 -0.12
CA VAL A 8 -0.59 -9.56 0.19
C VAL A 8 -0.18 -10.46 -0.97
N GLN A 9 -1.14 -11.13 -1.60
CA GLN A 9 -0.93 -12.00 -2.76
C GLN A 9 -0.37 -11.23 -3.96
N MET A 10 -0.92 -10.04 -4.27
CA MET A 10 -0.36 -9.20 -5.32
C MET A 10 1.03 -8.68 -4.92
N TYR A 11 1.24 -8.39 -3.63
CA TYR A 11 2.55 -7.98 -3.16
C TYR A 11 3.61 -9.09 -3.27
N ASP A 12 3.24 -10.37 -3.09
CA ASP A 12 4.12 -11.51 -3.36
C ASP A 12 4.59 -11.50 -4.82
N LEU A 13 3.68 -11.33 -5.77
CA LEU A 13 4.01 -11.25 -7.19
C LEU A 13 4.93 -10.06 -7.50
N VAL A 14 4.69 -8.91 -6.87
CA VAL A 14 5.53 -7.71 -7.02
C VAL A 14 6.94 -7.93 -6.48
N ARG A 15 7.07 -8.56 -5.32
CA ARG A 15 8.38 -8.89 -4.74
C ARG A 15 9.12 -9.92 -5.58
N GLU A 16 8.44 -10.96 -6.07
CA GLU A 16 9.03 -11.96 -6.96
C GLU A 16 9.52 -11.31 -8.26
N ALA A 17 8.72 -10.43 -8.87
CA ALA A 17 9.13 -9.69 -10.07
C ALA A 17 10.36 -8.80 -9.81
N TYR A 18 10.48 -8.22 -8.62
CA TYR A 18 11.65 -7.42 -8.26
C TYR A 18 12.92 -8.27 -8.14
N ILE A 19 12.85 -9.39 -7.39
CA ILE A 19 13.99 -10.28 -7.19
C ILE A 19 14.43 -10.90 -8.53
N SER A 20 13.49 -11.46 -9.30
CA SER A 20 13.80 -12.04 -10.60
C SER A 20 14.33 -11.01 -11.61
N GLY A 21 13.84 -9.77 -11.56
CA GLY A 21 14.37 -8.67 -12.37
C GLY A 21 15.82 -8.31 -12.01
N LEU A 22 16.16 -8.29 -10.71
CA LEU A 22 17.54 -8.10 -10.26
C LEU A 22 18.45 -9.25 -10.71
N GLU A 23 18.00 -10.50 -10.62
CA GLU A 23 18.75 -11.67 -11.09
C GLU A 23 19.03 -11.61 -12.59
N GLN A 24 18.04 -11.22 -13.38
CA GLN A 24 18.21 -11.04 -14.83
C GLN A 24 19.19 -9.91 -15.13
N PHE A 25 19.10 -8.78 -14.42
CA PHE A 25 20.04 -7.67 -14.60
C PHE A 25 21.46 -8.08 -14.22
N HIS A 26 21.64 -8.84 -13.14
CA HIS A 26 22.93 -9.30 -12.66
C HIS A 26 23.69 -10.20 -13.65
N LYS A 27 22.99 -10.85 -14.59
CA LYS A 27 23.65 -11.61 -15.68
C LYS A 27 24.56 -10.73 -16.55
N ASN A 28 24.27 -9.43 -16.63
CA ASN A 28 24.95 -8.48 -17.50
C ASN A 28 25.70 -7.37 -16.72
N THR A 29 25.64 -7.35 -15.38
CA THR A 29 26.35 -6.36 -14.55
C THR A 29 26.75 -6.95 -13.20
N THR A 30 27.90 -6.51 -12.68
CA THR A 30 28.35 -6.83 -11.31
C THR A 30 27.88 -5.82 -10.27
N ASP A 31 27.31 -4.69 -10.68
CA ASP A 31 26.83 -3.63 -9.79
C ASP A 31 25.31 -3.45 -9.92
N LEU A 32 24.58 -3.82 -8.86
CA LEU A 32 23.12 -3.67 -8.74
C LEU A 32 22.71 -2.38 -8.00
N SER A 33 23.65 -1.56 -7.52
CA SER A 33 23.39 -0.41 -6.64
C SER A 33 22.55 0.70 -7.29
N LYS A 34 22.49 0.72 -8.62
CA LYS A 34 21.73 1.70 -9.40
C LYS A 34 20.22 1.41 -9.41
N VAL A 35 19.79 0.18 -9.07
CA VAL A 35 18.37 -0.20 -9.09
C VAL A 35 17.73 0.17 -7.76
N ALA A 36 16.79 1.11 -7.79
CA ALA A 36 15.96 1.47 -6.64
C ALA A 36 14.49 1.19 -6.96
N SER A 37 13.76 0.65 -5.97
CA SER A 37 12.34 0.35 -6.11
C SER A 37 11.60 0.57 -4.80
N VAL A 38 10.31 0.85 -4.92
CA VAL A 38 9.33 0.89 -3.83
C VAL A 38 8.07 0.19 -4.31
N ALA A 39 7.34 -0.43 -3.39
CA ALA A 39 6.08 -1.12 -3.64
C ALA A 39 4.97 -0.38 -2.89
N SER A 40 4.18 0.42 -3.61
CA SER A 40 3.13 1.28 -3.05
C SER A 40 1.87 0.45 -2.73
N PHE A 41 1.74 0.13 -1.45
CA PHE A 41 0.67 -0.66 -0.84
C PHE A 41 -0.40 0.27 -0.25
N PHE A 42 -1.63 0.16 -0.75
CA PHE A 42 -2.73 1.07 -0.42
C PHE A 42 -3.44 0.63 0.86
N VAL A 43 -3.66 1.57 1.77
CA VAL A 43 -4.17 1.29 3.12
C VAL A 43 -5.64 1.68 3.26
N SER A 44 -5.97 2.98 3.23
CA SER A 44 -7.31 3.47 3.63
C SER A 44 -8.45 2.99 2.72
N ARG A 45 -8.15 2.67 1.45
CA ARG A 45 -9.17 2.21 0.49
C ARG A 45 -9.74 0.85 0.89
N ILE A 46 -8.93 0.02 1.56
CA ILE A 46 -9.34 -1.29 2.05
C ILE A 46 -10.37 -1.13 3.16
N ASP A 47 -10.08 -0.28 4.17
CA ASP A 47 -11.05 -0.02 5.24
C ASP A 47 -12.35 0.53 4.69
N THR A 48 -12.30 1.48 3.76
CA THR A 48 -13.52 2.03 3.15
C THR A 48 -14.38 0.96 2.47
N ALA A 49 -13.76 0.03 1.75
CA ALA A 49 -14.48 -1.04 1.07
C ALA A 49 -15.01 -2.11 2.04
N VAL A 50 -14.17 -2.53 3.00
CA VAL A 50 -14.54 -3.52 4.02
C VAL A 50 -15.64 -2.98 4.94
N ASP A 51 -15.50 -1.77 5.45
CA ASP A 51 -16.49 -1.15 6.34
C ASP A 51 -17.85 -0.98 5.64
N LYS A 52 -17.84 -0.67 4.33
CA LYS A 52 -19.05 -0.61 3.51
C LYS A 52 -19.73 -1.98 3.45
N GLN A 53 -18.99 -3.05 3.13
CA GLN A 53 -19.58 -4.39 3.02
C GLN A 53 -20.02 -4.94 4.38
N LEU A 54 -19.28 -4.65 5.47
CA LEU A 54 -19.70 -4.97 6.83
C LEU A 54 -21.06 -4.34 7.15
N LEU A 55 -21.25 -3.06 6.82
CA LEU A 55 -22.52 -2.36 7.02
C LEU A 55 -23.65 -2.97 6.19
N GLU A 56 -23.39 -3.31 4.92
CA GLU A 56 -24.35 -3.96 4.02
C GLU A 56 -24.77 -5.36 4.54
N ASN A 57 -23.84 -6.08 5.17
CA ASN A 57 -24.09 -7.36 5.83
C ASN A 57 -24.77 -7.21 7.22
N GLY A 58 -25.09 -5.98 7.64
CA GLY A 58 -25.77 -5.70 8.92
C GLY A 58 -24.87 -5.67 10.15
N PHE A 59 -23.54 -5.67 9.96
CA PHE A 59 -22.60 -5.49 11.06
C PHE A 59 -22.43 -4.00 11.38
N VAL A 60 -22.65 -3.64 12.65
CA VAL A 60 -22.35 -2.29 13.20
C VAL A 60 -21.20 -2.37 14.22
N ALA A 61 -20.46 -3.48 14.20
CA ALA A 61 -19.43 -3.75 15.20
C ALA A 61 -18.22 -2.83 14.99
N GLU A 62 -18.06 -1.89 15.93
CA GLU A 62 -16.86 -1.04 16.03
C GLU A 62 -15.57 -1.87 16.08
N GLU A 63 -15.64 -3.12 16.57
CA GLU A 63 -14.48 -4.00 16.68
C GLU A 63 -13.88 -4.41 15.32
N LEU A 64 -14.70 -4.48 14.26
CA LEU A 64 -14.28 -4.89 12.92
C LEU A 64 -13.96 -3.73 11.98
N SER A 65 -14.52 -2.55 12.22
CA SER A 65 -14.41 -1.43 11.30
C SER A 65 -13.06 -0.71 11.40
N GLY A 66 -12.53 -0.20 10.29
CA GLY A 66 -11.35 0.67 10.27
C GLY A 66 -10.02 0.03 10.68
N ARG A 67 -9.92 -1.31 10.58
CA ARG A 67 -8.73 -2.08 10.99
C ARG A 67 -8.14 -2.96 9.89
N ALA A 68 -8.91 -3.24 8.83
CA ALA A 68 -8.52 -4.14 7.75
C ALA A 68 -7.27 -3.64 7.00
N GLY A 69 -7.20 -2.35 6.69
CA GLY A 69 -6.07 -1.74 5.99
C GLY A 69 -4.75 -1.87 6.75
N ILE A 70 -4.77 -1.57 8.06
CA ILE A 70 -3.59 -1.71 8.93
C ILE A 70 -3.20 -3.17 9.08
N ALA A 71 -4.17 -4.06 9.34
CA ALA A 71 -3.91 -5.49 9.48
C ALA A 71 -3.27 -6.05 8.20
N ASN A 72 -3.79 -5.68 7.03
CA ASN A 72 -3.29 -6.12 5.73
C ASN A 72 -1.85 -5.63 5.49
N ALA A 73 -1.57 -4.35 5.80
CA ALA A 73 -0.25 -3.77 5.67
C ALA A 73 0.79 -4.39 6.63
N LYS A 74 0.40 -4.74 7.85
CA LYS A 74 1.27 -5.44 8.82
C LYS A 74 1.62 -6.85 8.35
N ILE A 75 0.64 -7.60 7.82
CA ILE A 75 0.88 -8.92 7.21
C ILE A 75 1.82 -8.78 5.99
N ALA A 76 1.56 -7.80 5.12
CA ALA A 76 2.42 -7.48 3.98
C ALA A 76 3.87 -7.17 4.39
N TYR A 77 4.07 -6.47 5.51
CA TYR A 77 5.38 -6.17 6.07
C TYR A 77 6.11 -7.44 6.56
N GLY A 78 5.38 -8.37 7.20
CA GLY A 78 5.95 -9.67 7.59
C GLY A 78 6.49 -10.46 6.39
N GLU A 79 5.73 -10.52 5.29
CA GLU A 79 6.19 -11.18 4.04
C GLU A 79 7.36 -10.43 3.37
N PHE A 80 7.40 -9.11 3.52
CA PHE A 80 8.55 -8.30 3.10
C PHE A 80 9.81 -8.71 3.85
N GLN A 81 9.73 -8.82 5.18
CA GLN A 81 10.87 -9.22 6.00
C GLN A 81 11.39 -10.61 5.60
N LYS A 82 10.50 -11.59 5.39
CA LYS A 82 10.86 -12.94 4.92
C LYS A 82 11.60 -12.89 3.58
N THR A 83 11.07 -12.14 2.62
CA THR A 83 11.69 -12.04 1.28
C THR A 83 13.10 -11.44 1.35
N PHE A 84 13.25 -10.30 2.03
CA PHE A 84 14.51 -9.54 2.05
C PHE A 84 15.50 -10.01 3.13
N SER A 85 15.18 -11.10 3.85
CA SER A 85 16.13 -11.86 4.66
C SER A 85 16.51 -13.21 4.04
N SER A 86 15.89 -13.59 2.91
CA SER A 86 16.16 -14.87 2.24
C SER A 86 17.59 -14.95 1.68
N GLU A 87 18.15 -16.16 1.63
CA GLU A 87 19.46 -16.42 1.01
C GLU A 87 19.51 -15.93 -0.45
N ARG A 88 18.40 -16.07 -1.18
CA ARG A 88 18.25 -15.60 -2.57
C ARG A 88 18.51 -14.11 -2.68
N TYR A 89 17.87 -13.30 -1.83
CA TYR A 89 18.10 -11.87 -1.82
C TYR A 89 19.49 -11.49 -1.28
N LEU A 90 19.98 -12.18 -0.23
CA LEU A 90 21.28 -11.86 0.36
C LEU A 90 22.45 -12.01 -0.65
N LYS A 91 22.36 -12.95 -1.60
CA LYS A 91 23.31 -13.06 -2.72
C LYS A 91 23.30 -11.82 -3.61
N LEU A 92 22.12 -11.30 -3.97
CA LEU A 92 21.97 -10.07 -4.76
C LEU A 92 22.45 -8.84 -3.99
N ARG A 93 22.19 -8.80 -2.67
CA ARG A 93 22.65 -7.72 -1.79
C ARG A 93 24.17 -7.64 -1.74
N ALA A 94 24.87 -8.78 -1.77
CA ALA A 94 26.34 -8.82 -1.86
C ALA A 94 26.88 -8.18 -3.16
N ALA A 95 26.08 -8.18 -4.24
CA ALA A 95 26.35 -7.47 -5.49
C ALA A 95 25.81 -6.02 -5.51
N GLY A 96 25.44 -5.47 -4.35
CA GLY A 96 24.99 -4.08 -4.19
C GLY A 96 23.50 -3.84 -4.37
N ALA A 97 22.66 -4.89 -4.47
CA ALA A 97 21.22 -4.72 -4.61
C ALA A 97 20.61 -3.98 -3.41
N LYS A 98 19.67 -3.07 -3.70
CA LYS A 98 18.85 -2.39 -2.70
C LYS A 98 17.61 -3.21 -2.39
N ILE A 99 17.03 -2.97 -1.21
CA ILE A 99 15.72 -3.52 -0.85
C ILE A 99 14.64 -2.74 -1.62
N GLN A 100 13.62 -3.43 -2.15
CA GLN A 100 12.37 -2.77 -2.57
C GLN A 100 11.54 -2.49 -1.31
N ARG A 101 11.56 -1.24 -0.86
CA ARG A 101 10.86 -0.83 0.37
C ARG A 101 9.35 -0.89 0.18
N PRO A 102 8.57 -1.41 1.14
CA PRO A 102 7.14 -1.16 1.21
C PRO A 102 6.91 0.35 1.33
N LEU A 103 5.95 0.85 0.56
CA LEU A 103 5.53 2.24 0.62
C LEU A 103 4.04 2.27 0.95
N TRP A 104 3.66 2.82 2.10
CA TRP A 104 2.27 2.95 2.51
C TRP A 104 1.63 4.12 1.78
N ALA A 105 0.63 3.84 0.95
CA ALA A 105 -0.10 4.80 0.14
C ALA A 105 -1.55 4.92 0.58
N SER A 106 -2.19 6.06 0.27
CA SER A 106 -3.55 6.35 0.69
C SER A 106 -3.69 6.22 2.21
N THR A 107 -2.90 6.99 2.96
CA THR A 107 -2.80 6.93 4.43
C THR A 107 -3.54 8.08 5.13
N SER A 108 -4.52 8.68 4.47
CA SER A 108 -5.41 9.68 5.09
C SER A 108 -6.65 9.01 5.67
N MET A 109 -6.92 9.26 6.95
CA MET A 109 -8.17 8.83 7.58
C MET A 109 -9.38 9.53 6.94
N LYS A 110 -10.45 8.79 6.69
CA LYS A 110 -11.70 9.32 6.13
C LYS A 110 -12.84 9.42 7.14
N ASN A 111 -12.74 8.68 8.24
CA ASN A 111 -13.72 8.69 9.31
C ASN A 111 -13.31 9.73 10.37
N PRO A 112 -14.10 10.81 10.59
CA PRO A 112 -13.76 11.85 11.56
C PRO A 112 -13.84 11.38 13.02
N LYS A 113 -14.40 10.20 13.30
CA LYS A 113 -14.39 9.60 14.63
C LYS A 113 -13.06 8.92 14.98
N MET A 114 -12.19 8.72 13.99
CA MET A 114 -10.90 8.06 14.13
C MET A 114 -9.79 9.11 14.14
N ARG A 115 -8.65 8.81 14.76
CA ARG A 115 -7.45 9.66 14.67
C ARG A 115 -7.08 9.87 13.20
N ASP A 116 -6.87 11.10 12.79
CA ASP A 116 -6.50 11.45 11.42
C ASP A 116 -5.08 10.97 11.04
N VAL A 117 -4.23 10.74 12.04
CA VAL A 117 -2.88 10.15 11.94
C VAL A 117 -2.83 8.63 12.11
N LEU A 118 -3.98 7.96 12.29
CA LEU A 118 -4.06 6.53 12.65
C LEU A 118 -3.19 5.62 11.76
N TYR A 119 -3.29 5.77 10.45
CA TYR A 119 -2.54 4.93 9.51
C TYR A 119 -1.05 5.16 9.58
N VAL A 120 -0.63 6.41 9.80
CA VAL A 120 0.78 6.76 9.90
C VAL A 120 1.35 6.12 11.16
N GLU A 121 0.74 6.39 12.32
CA GLU A 121 1.19 5.90 13.62
C GLU A 121 1.28 4.38 13.68
N ASN A 122 0.39 3.64 13.01
CA ASN A 122 0.35 2.17 13.09
C ASN A 122 1.28 1.45 12.10
N LEU A 123 1.93 2.18 11.18
CA LEU A 123 2.70 1.60 10.08
C LEU A 123 4.17 2.08 10.04
N ILE A 124 4.65 2.68 11.13
CA ILE A 124 6.05 3.10 11.25
C ILE A 124 6.93 1.87 11.45
N GLY A 125 7.89 1.70 10.54
CA GLY A 125 8.75 0.52 10.52
C GLY A 125 10.06 0.74 9.76
N PRO A 126 11.12 0.00 10.09
CA PRO A 126 12.39 0.10 9.37
C PRO A 126 12.23 -0.32 7.91
N ASN A 127 12.95 0.38 7.03
CA ASN A 127 12.94 0.15 5.58
C ASN A 127 11.57 0.33 4.91
N THR A 128 10.71 1.17 5.48
CA THR A 128 9.42 1.55 4.87
C THR A 128 9.44 3.01 4.42
N VAL A 129 8.46 3.37 3.60
CA VAL A 129 8.15 4.75 3.22
C VAL A 129 6.65 4.95 3.48
N ASN A 130 6.23 6.15 3.86
CA ASN A 130 4.82 6.52 3.87
C ASN A 130 4.65 7.75 2.95
N THR A 131 3.78 7.66 1.95
CA THR A 131 3.46 8.80 1.08
C THR A 131 2.18 9.44 1.59
N MET A 132 2.33 10.64 2.15
CA MET A 132 1.25 11.37 2.82
C MET A 132 0.87 12.58 1.99
N PRO A 133 -0.42 12.91 1.84
CA PRO A 133 -0.81 14.24 1.41
C PRO A 133 -0.51 15.26 2.52
N ASP A 134 -0.36 16.53 2.14
CA ASP A 134 0.05 17.62 3.05
C ASP A 134 -0.82 17.70 4.32
N VAL A 135 -2.12 17.46 4.20
CA VAL A 135 -3.05 17.46 5.35
C VAL A 135 -2.71 16.40 6.39
N THR A 136 -2.34 15.19 5.95
CA THR A 136 -1.96 14.09 6.85
C THR A 136 -0.57 14.32 7.42
N LEU A 137 0.36 14.86 6.63
CA LEU A 137 1.69 15.22 7.11
C LEU A 137 1.62 16.31 8.19
N ASN A 138 0.83 17.37 7.97
CA ASN A 138 0.66 18.45 8.94
C ASN A 138 0.00 17.96 10.24
N ALA A 139 -1.01 17.09 10.15
CA ALA A 139 -1.60 16.46 11.34
C ALA A 139 -0.56 15.63 12.12
N PHE A 140 0.28 14.86 11.42
CA PHE A 140 1.33 14.08 12.06
C PHE A 140 2.40 14.97 12.72
N ILE A 141 2.76 16.10 12.11
CA ILE A 141 3.67 17.09 12.71
C ILE A 141 3.07 17.69 13.99
N ASP A 142 1.77 17.99 13.99
CA ASP A 142 1.07 18.61 15.11
C ASP A 142 0.95 17.67 16.32
N HIS A 143 0.50 16.43 16.10
CA HIS A 143 0.13 15.53 17.21
C HIS A 143 0.39 14.03 16.96
N GLY A 144 1.21 13.69 15.97
CA GLY A 144 1.60 12.31 15.68
C GLY A 144 2.60 11.74 16.69
N ILE A 145 2.53 10.42 16.90
CA ILE A 145 3.48 9.68 17.74
C ILE A 145 4.44 8.88 16.85
N ALA A 146 5.73 9.15 16.98
CA ALA A 146 6.79 8.52 16.18
C ALA A 146 7.40 7.30 16.87
N GLU A 147 6.64 6.19 16.93
CA GLU A 147 7.07 4.91 17.52
C GLU A 147 7.08 3.79 16.49
N THR A 148 7.96 2.79 16.65
CA THR A 148 8.02 1.66 15.71
C THR A 148 6.92 0.65 16.00
N THR A 149 5.81 0.75 15.29
CA THR A 149 4.56 0.01 15.56
C THR A 149 4.24 -1.08 14.52
N ILE A 150 5.00 -1.16 13.41
CA ILE A 150 4.68 -2.06 12.29
C ILE A 150 4.64 -3.55 12.72
N ASN A 151 5.43 -3.94 13.72
CA ASN A 151 5.52 -5.31 14.22
C ASN A 151 4.64 -5.57 15.46
N GLU A 152 3.92 -4.56 15.95
CA GLU A 152 3.03 -4.73 17.08
C GLU A 152 1.74 -5.44 16.65
N LYS A 153 1.24 -6.35 17.49
CA LYS A 153 -0.07 -6.99 17.31
C LYS A 153 -0.27 -7.64 15.93
N VAL A 154 0.79 -8.23 15.37
CA VAL A 154 0.71 -8.92 14.07
C VAL A 154 -0.21 -10.14 14.16
N ASN A 155 -0.18 -10.90 15.25
CA ASN A 155 -1.12 -12.00 15.48
C ASN A 155 -2.58 -11.53 15.51
N ASP A 156 -2.84 -10.37 16.13
CA ASP A 156 -4.18 -9.76 16.12
C ASP A 156 -4.62 -9.36 14.71
N SER A 157 -3.66 -9.02 13.83
CA SER A 157 -3.95 -8.70 12.42
C SER A 157 -4.43 -9.93 11.67
N TYR A 158 -3.79 -11.09 11.87
CA TYR A 158 -4.27 -12.36 11.31
C TYR A 158 -5.64 -12.76 11.87
N ALA A 159 -5.81 -12.70 13.19
CA ALA A 159 -7.10 -13.00 13.83
C ALA A 159 -8.22 -12.05 13.36
N HIS A 160 -7.90 -10.79 13.08
CA HIS A 160 -8.86 -9.84 12.52
C HIS A 160 -9.28 -10.22 11.10
N MET A 161 -8.34 -10.63 10.24
CA MET A 161 -8.68 -11.12 8.89
C MET A 161 -9.57 -12.37 8.93
N GLU A 162 -9.30 -13.29 9.86
CA GLU A 162 -10.15 -14.48 10.07
C GLU A 162 -11.56 -14.12 10.52
N LYS A 163 -11.70 -13.12 11.42
CA LYS A 163 -13.00 -12.59 11.84
C LYS A 163 -13.76 -11.94 10.68
N LEU A 164 -13.08 -11.19 9.82
CA LEU A 164 -13.69 -10.61 8.62
C LEU A 164 -14.22 -11.72 7.68
N ALA A 165 -13.41 -12.74 7.41
CA ALA A 165 -13.84 -13.89 6.61
C ALA A 165 -15.06 -14.60 7.23
N SER A 166 -15.06 -14.79 8.57
CA SER A 166 -16.18 -15.38 9.30
C SER A 166 -17.45 -14.52 9.25
N ALA A 167 -17.32 -13.21 9.05
CA ALA A 167 -18.42 -12.27 8.84
C ALA A 167 -18.87 -12.19 7.36
N GLY A 168 -18.35 -13.07 6.50
CA GLY A 168 -18.70 -13.13 5.08
C GLY A 168 -18.00 -12.08 4.22
N ILE A 169 -16.90 -11.49 4.70
CA ILE A 169 -16.08 -10.54 3.93
C ILE A 169 -15.03 -11.32 3.13
N ASP A 170 -15.15 -11.30 1.81
CA ASP A 170 -14.13 -11.81 0.91
C ASP A 170 -13.11 -10.71 0.59
N LEU A 171 -12.00 -10.71 1.32
CA LEU A 171 -10.95 -9.70 1.12
C LEU A 171 -10.31 -9.83 -0.27
N ALA A 172 -10.24 -11.02 -0.85
CA ALA A 172 -9.65 -11.21 -2.18
C ALA A 172 -10.51 -10.48 -3.22
N GLU A 173 -11.83 -10.75 -3.21
CA GLU A 173 -12.79 -10.07 -4.09
C GLU A 173 -12.73 -8.54 -3.93
N ILE A 174 -12.70 -8.04 -2.69
CA ILE A 174 -12.57 -6.60 -2.43
C ILE A 174 -11.27 -6.05 -3.03
N THR A 175 -10.14 -6.71 -2.81
CA THR A 175 -8.85 -6.20 -3.28
C THR A 175 -8.72 -6.25 -4.80
N ASP A 176 -9.33 -7.23 -5.46
CA ASP A 176 -9.39 -7.31 -6.92
C ASP A 176 -10.27 -6.20 -7.50
N ALA A 177 -11.44 -5.95 -6.90
CA ALA A 177 -12.31 -4.84 -7.28
C ALA A 177 -11.64 -3.48 -7.06
N LEU A 178 -10.87 -3.32 -5.97
CA LEU A 178 -10.08 -2.12 -5.70
C LEU A 178 -8.95 -1.91 -6.72
N LEU A 179 -8.31 -3.00 -7.17
CA LEU A 179 -7.30 -2.95 -8.22
C LEU A 179 -7.92 -2.52 -9.56
N GLU A 180 -9.00 -3.17 -9.99
CA GLU A 180 -9.70 -2.84 -11.24
C GLU A 180 -10.22 -1.40 -11.23
N GLY A 181 -10.92 -1.01 -10.17
CA GLY A 181 -11.41 0.35 -9.99
C GLY A 181 -10.28 1.38 -9.89
N GLY A 182 -9.15 1.02 -9.30
CA GLY A 182 -7.94 1.84 -9.23
C GLY A 182 -7.32 2.10 -10.60
N VAL A 183 -7.20 1.07 -11.44
CA VAL A 183 -6.72 1.18 -12.82
C VAL A 183 -7.65 2.07 -13.63
N LYS A 184 -8.97 1.83 -13.54
CA LYS A 184 -9.96 2.66 -14.22
C LYS A 184 -9.86 4.13 -13.81
N ALA A 185 -9.84 4.42 -12.51
CA ALA A 185 -9.76 5.80 -12.02
C ALA A 185 -8.48 6.52 -12.48
N PHE A 186 -7.36 5.79 -12.62
CA PHE A 186 -6.11 6.35 -13.15
C PHE A 186 -6.22 6.66 -14.66
N ALA A 187 -6.84 5.77 -15.44
CA ALA A 187 -7.10 6.00 -16.86
C ALA A 187 -8.03 7.21 -17.07
N ASP A 188 -9.15 7.25 -16.34
CA ASP A 188 -10.11 8.35 -16.42
C ASP A 188 -9.44 9.71 -16.05
N SER A 189 -8.64 9.74 -14.98
CA SER A 189 -7.89 10.95 -14.58
C SER A 189 -6.87 11.40 -15.63
N PHE A 190 -6.30 10.46 -16.39
CA PHE A 190 -5.36 10.77 -17.46
C PHE A 190 -6.08 11.33 -18.69
N ASP A 191 -7.24 10.77 -19.05
CA ASP A 191 -8.07 11.30 -20.12
C ASP A 191 -8.55 12.72 -19.82
N ASP A 192 -8.97 12.99 -18.58
CA ASP A 192 -9.35 14.33 -18.13
C ASP A 192 -8.18 15.33 -18.27
N LEU A 193 -6.96 14.93 -17.88
CA LEU A 193 -5.76 15.75 -18.05
C LEU A 193 -5.53 16.10 -19.53
N LEU A 194 -5.65 15.13 -20.43
CA LEU A 194 -5.47 15.35 -21.87
C LEU A 194 -6.56 16.28 -22.45
N GLN A 195 -7.79 16.16 -21.98
CA GLN A 195 -8.89 17.07 -22.35
C GLN A 195 -8.60 18.50 -21.88
N HIS A 196 -8.15 18.68 -20.64
CA HIS A 196 -7.78 20.00 -20.11
C HIS A 196 -6.63 20.64 -20.91
N ILE A 197 -5.59 19.88 -21.26
CA ILE A 197 -4.48 20.38 -22.09
C ILE A 197 -5.01 20.75 -23.48
N SER A 198 -5.84 19.91 -24.09
CA SER A 198 -6.41 20.17 -25.42
C SER A 198 -7.29 21.42 -25.44
N HIS A 199 -8.11 21.60 -24.40
CA HIS A 199 -8.94 22.79 -24.21
C HIS A 199 -8.07 24.04 -23.99
N LYS A 200 -7.03 23.96 -23.17
CA LYS A 200 -6.12 25.11 -22.97
C LYS A 200 -5.39 25.47 -24.26
N ARG A 201 -4.96 24.47 -25.05
CA ARG A 201 -4.34 24.69 -26.36
C ARG A 201 -5.29 25.41 -27.30
N SER A 202 -6.55 24.96 -27.45
CA SER A 202 -7.51 25.60 -28.36
C SER A 202 -7.80 27.05 -27.97
N MET A 203 -7.89 27.39 -26.68
CA MET A 203 -8.05 28.76 -26.21
C MET A 203 -6.85 29.67 -26.55
N LEU A 204 -5.64 29.10 -26.61
CA LEU A 204 -4.41 29.84 -26.93
C LEU A 204 -4.11 29.86 -28.44
N SER A 205 -4.68 28.93 -29.21
CA SER A 205 -4.53 28.83 -30.68
C SER A 205 -5.35 29.86 -31.46
N VAL A 206 -6.15 30.69 -30.79
CA VAL A 206 -6.93 31.73 -31.46
C VAL A 206 -6.00 32.88 -31.87
N ASN A 207 -5.60 32.83 -33.14
CA ASN A 207 -5.33 34.00 -33.98
C ASN A 207 -6.54 34.18 -34.91
#